data_AF-A0A1Q9NRP5-F1
#
_entry.id   AF-A0A1Q9NRP5-F1
#
_cell.length_a   1.000
_cell.length_b   1.000
_cell.length_c   1.000
_cell.angle_alpha   90.00
_cell.angle_beta   90.00
_cell.angle_gamma   90.00
#
_symmetry.space_group_name_H-M   'P 1'
#
loop_
_entity.id
_entity.type
_entity.pdbx_description
1 polymer ?
#
loop_
_entity_poly.entity_id
_entity_poly.type
_entity_poly.pdbx_seq_one_letter_code
_entity_poly.pdbx_strand_id
1 'polypeptide(L)'
;MKSLRELYRIGTGPSSSHTMAPRAASIAFQQKYPDTHLYRVTLYGSLAATGKGHLTDEAIQGVFGKDKVEFIWKPEEELPLHTNGMKFEALSRDETILGMVEDYSTGGGALLSDPSVDNVYDQFHYQVFLLHRMYQVME
;
A
#
# COMPACT_ATOMS: atom_id res chain seq x y z
N MET A 1 -10.00 -17.49 -9.98
CA MET A 1 -9.98 -17.93 -8.56
C MET A 1 -8.66 -17.48 -7.97
N LYS A 2 -8.70 -16.97 -6.74
CA LYS A 2 -7.50 -16.49 -6.04
C LYS A 2 -6.58 -17.66 -5.69
N SER A 3 -5.29 -17.54 -5.95
CA SER A 3 -4.30 -18.57 -5.59
C SER A 3 -4.15 -18.67 -4.07
N LEU A 4 -3.72 -19.83 -3.55
CA LEU A 4 -3.34 -19.97 -2.13
C LEU A 4 -2.26 -18.94 -1.73
N ARG A 5 -1.41 -18.54 -2.67
CA ARG A 5 -0.39 -17.49 -2.48
C ARG A 5 -0.97 -16.10 -2.27
N GLU A 6 -2.19 -15.83 -2.73
CA GLU A 6 -2.88 -14.57 -2.43
C GLU A 6 -3.40 -14.52 -0.99
N LEU A 7 -3.64 -15.68 -0.37
CA LEU A 7 -4.04 -15.79 1.03
C LEU A 7 -2.83 -15.79 1.97
N TYR A 8 -1.74 -16.46 1.58
CA TYR A 8 -0.51 -16.55 2.35
C TYR A 8 0.62 -15.78 1.64
N ARG A 9 0.82 -14.54 2.07
CA ARG A 9 1.85 -13.64 1.55
C ARG A 9 2.99 -13.48 2.55
N ILE A 10 4.22 -13.58 2.07
CA ILE A 10 5.41 -13.24 2.87
C ILE A 10 5.54 -11.72 2.85
N GLY A 11 5.64 -11.10 4.01
CA GLY A 11 5.88 -9.67 4.11
C GLY A 11 6.32 -9.23 5.49
N THR A 12 6.69 -7.96 5.60
CA THR A 12 7.07 -7.32 6.86
C THR A 12 5.82 -6.92 7.64
N GLY A 13 5.67 -7.47 8.85
CA GLY A 13 4.59 -7.14 9.78
C GLY A 13 4.78 -5.75 10.44
N PRO A 14 3.82 -5.31 11.29
CA PRO A 14 2.76 -6.11 11.92
C PRO A 14 1.46 -6.27 11.10
N SER A 15 1.24 -5.50 10.03
CA SER A 15 -0.05 -5.49 9.32
C SER A 15 0.10 -5.44 7.80
N SER A 16 -0.62 -6.30 7.08
CA SER A 16 -0.59 -6.28 5.62
C SER A 16 -1.21 -5.00 5.05
N SER A 17 -2.29 -4.49 5.63
CA SER A 17 -2.94 -3.25 5.16
C SER A 17 -2.25 -1.97 5.62
N HIS A 18 -1.62 -1.98 6.80
CA HIS A 18 -1.03 -0.78 7.38
C HIS A 18 0.50 -0.74 7.28
N THR A 19 1.16 -1.84 6.92
CA THR A 19 2.61 -1.92 6.78
C THR A 19 3.02 -2.28 5.36
N MET A 20 2.52 -3.41 4.83
CA MET A 20 2.94 -3.89 3.51
C MET A 20 2.44 -3.00 2.38
N ALA A 21 1.12 -2.73 2.33
CA ALA A 21 0.54 -1.90 1.26
C ALA A 21 1.11 -0.47 1.23
N PRO A 22 1.25 0.27 2.35
CA PRO A 22 1.86 1.60 2.32
C PRO A 22 3.32 1.59 1.88
N ARG A 23 4.08 0.54 2.24
CA ARG A 23 5.45 0.35 1.76
C ARG A 23 5.49 0.11 0.26
N ALA A 24 4.63 -0.76 -0.26
CA ALA A 24 4.52 -1.04 -1.69
C ALA A 24 4.16 0.23 -2.48
N ALA A 25 3.18 1.00 -2.00
CA ALA A 25 2.80 2.27 -2.61
C ALA A 25 3.96 3.28 -2.62
N SER A 26 4.73 3.33 -1.52
CA SER A 26 5.90 4.19 -1.42
C SER A 26 6.98 3.81 -2.44
N ILE A 27 7.22 2.52 -2.67
CA ILE A 27 8.17 2.03 -3.68
C ILE A 27 7.72 2.44 -5.07
N ALA A 28 6.45 2.18 -5.41
CA ALA A 28 5.89 2.54 -6.71
C ALA A 28 5.97 4.06 -6.94
N PHE A 29 5.67 4.86 -5.93
CA PHE A 29 5.76 6.32 -6.02
C PHE A 29 7.20 6.82 -6.16
N GLN A 30 8.15 6.26 -5.40
CA GLN A 30 9.58 6.60 -5.49
C GLN A 30 10.14 6.28 -6.89
N GLN A 31 9.74 5.14 -7.47
CA GLN A 31 10.16 4.77 -8.83
C GLN A 31 9.64 5.74 -9.89
N LYS A 32 8.43 6.27 -9.71
CA LYS A 32 7.84 7.26 -10.61
C LYS A 32 8.46 8.66 -10.45
N TYR A 33 8.84 9.02 -9.23
CA TYR A 33 9.44 10.31 -8.88
C TYR A 33 10.77 10.11 -8.13
N PRO A 34 11.83 9.61 -8.80
CA PRO A 34 13.13 9.38 -8.17
C PRO A 34 13.82 10.71 -7.81
N ASP A 35 14.77 10.66 -6.89
CA ASP A 35 15.61 11.82 -6.48
C ASP A 35 14.81 13.06 -6.03
N THR A 36 13.58 12.87 -5.57
CA THR A 36 12.74 13.95 -5.04
C THR A 36 13.38 14.53 -3.76
N HIS A 37 13.26 15.85 -3.60
CA HIS A 37 13.81 16.54 -2.43
C HIS A 37 13.09 16.14 -1.14
N LEU A 38 11.76 16.16 -1.17
CA LEU A 38 10.89 15.82 -0.05
C LEU A 38 9.64 15.11 -0.57
N TYR A 39 9.28 13.99 0.05
CA TYR A 39 8.00 13.32 -0.15
C TYR A 39 7.04 13.75 0.95
N ARG A 40 5.85 14.21 0.59
CA ARG A 40 4.77 14.42 1.56
C ARG A 40 3.78 13.29 1.44
N VAL A 41 3.47 12.67 2.57
CA VAL A 41 2.50 11.57 2.65
C VAL A 41 1.36 11.97 3.57
N THR A 42 0.17 12.08 3.00
CA THR A 42 -1.05 12.29 3.76
C THR A 42 -1.77 10.96 3.95
N LEU A 43 -2.02 10.58 5.20
CA LEU A 43 -2.77 9.39 5.56
C LEU A 43 -4.17 9.80 6.00
N TYR A 44 -5.18 8.99 5.64
CA TYR A 44 -6.60 9.27 5.87
C TYR A 44 -7.26 8.13 6.66
N GLY A 45 -8.41 8.44 7.27
CA GLY A 45 -9.32 7.48 7.89
C GLY A 45 -8.64 6.50 8.86
N SER A 46 -8.98 5.22 8.76
CA SER A 46 -8.46 4.17 9.65
C SER A 46 -6.94 3.99 9.56
N LEU A 47 -6.37 4.23 8.38
CA LEU A 47 -4.93 4.17 8.17
C LEU A 47 -4.21 5.28 8.95
N ALA A 48 -4.77 6.49 8.98
CA ALA A 48 -4.24 7.56 9.82
C ALA A 48 -4.48 7.32 11.31
N ALA A 49 -5.67 6.86 11.68
CA ALA A 49 -6.04 6.67 13.08
C ALA A 49 -5.17 5.64 13.80
N THR A 50 -4.75 4.58 13.10
CA THR A 50 -4.01 3.47 13.70
C THR A 50 -2.61 3.24 13.14
N GLY A 51 -2.21 4.00 12.12
CA GLY A 51 -0.99 3.73 11.35
C GLY A 51 0.29 3.74 12.18
N LYS A 52 0.43 4.66 13.14
CA LYS A 52 1.59 4.67 14.06
C LYS A 52 1.73 3.38 14.87
N GLY A 53 0.61 2.85 15.38
CA GLY A 53 0.59 1.58 16.11
C GLY A 53 0.92 0.36 15.23
N HIS A 54 0.73 0.49 13.92
CA HIS A 54 1.05 -0.53 12.92
C HIS A 54 2.37 -0.27 12.17
N LEU A 55 3.17 0.71 12.62
CA LEU A 55 4.45 1.07 12.01
C LEU A 55 4.33 1.50 10.54
N THR A 56 3.21 2.12 10.16
CA THR A 56 3.00 2.64 8.80
C THR A 56 4.03 3.69 8.42
N ASP A 57 4.34 4.58 9.34
CA ASP A 57 5.36 5.63 9.18
C ASP A 57 6.76 5.04 9.01
N GLU A 58 7.17 4.10 9.86
CA GLU A 58 8.46 3.39 9.73
C GLU A 58 8.55 2.64 8.39
N ALA A 59 7.45 2.01 7.94
CA ALA A 59 7.41 1.29 6.67
C ALA A 59 7.62 2.21 5.46
N ILE A 60 7.00 3.39 5.48
CA ILE A 60 7.12 4.42 4.44
C ILE A 60 8.51 5.09 4.51
N GLN A 61 8.98 5.43 5.71
CA GLN A 61 10.32 5.98 5.95
C GLN A 61 11.43 5.04 5.50
N GLY A 62 11.25 3.74 5.65
CA GLY A 62 12.19 2.73 5.16
C GLY A 62 12.39 2.73 3.64
N VAL A 63 11.48 3.38 2.89
CA VAL A 63 11.58 3.54 1.44
C VAL A 63 12.14 4.92 1.07
N PHE A 64 11.54 5.99 1.61
CA PHE A 64 11.92 7.36 1.23
C PHE A 64 13.17 7.89 1.94
N GLY A 65 13.48 7.38 3.13
CA GLY A 65 14.45 7.95 4.07
C GLY A 65 13.76 8.85 5.10
N LYS A 66 14.18 8.75 6.38
CA LYS A 66 13.54 9.46 7.52
C LYS A 66 13.61 10.98 7.40
N ASP A 67 14.64 11.49 6.74
CA ASP A 67 14.93 12.89 6.48
C ASP A 67 14.31 13.43 5.18
N LYS A 68 13.66 12.57 4.40
CA LYS A 68 13.05 12.90 3.10
C LYS A 68 11.55 12.72 3.06
N VAL A 69 10.90 12.53 4.21
CA VAL A 69 9.44 12.36 4.26
C VAL A 69 8.79 13.22 5.33
N GLU A 70 7.71 13.88 4.95
CA GLU A 70 6.78 14.60 5.82
C GLU A 70 5.46 13.81 5.90
N PHE A 71 4.88 13.70 7.09
CA PHE A 71 3.59 13.04 7.28
C PHE A 71 2.50 14.03 7.71
N ILE A 72 1.36 13.94 7.04
CA ILE A 72 0.10 14.60 7.45
C ILE A 72 -0.89 13.51 7.83
N TRP A 73 -1.43 13.57 9.04
CA TRP A 73 -2.37 12.57 9.57
C TRP A 73 -3.76 13.17 9.65
N LYS A 74 -4.73 12.57 8.95
CA LYS A 74 -6.12 13.02 8.91
C LYS A 74 -7.08 11.88 9.29
N PRO A 75 -7.13 11.48 10.58
CA PRO A 75 -7.95 10.35 11.01
C PRO A 75 -9.46 10.58 10.87
N GLU A 76 -9.91 11.84 10.85
CA GLU A 76 -11.33 12.20 10.69
C GLU A 76 -11.75 12.44 9.23
N GLU A 77 -10.81 12.44 8.28
CA GLU A 77 -11.11 12.60 6.86
C GLU A 77 -11.00 11.24 6.16
N GLU A 78 -12.01 10.88 5.37
CA GLU A 78 -12.00 9.67 4.56
C GLU A 78 -11.98 10.02 3.07
N LEU A 79 -11.19 9.26 2.31
CA LEU A 79 -11.25 9.30 0.86
C LEU A 79 -12.41 8.42 0.34
N PRO A 80 -13.00 8.71 -0.83
CA PRO A 80 -14.30 8.16 -1.21
C PRO A 80 -14.37 6.64 -1.41
N LEU A 81 -13.24 5.99 -1.74
CA LEU A 81 -13.25 4.61 -2.20
C LEU A 81 -12.98 3.56 -1.10
N HIS A 82 -12.23 3.92 -0.05
CA HIS A 82 -11.90 3.01 1.05
C HIS A 82 -11.33 3.77 2.26
N THR A 83 -11.51 3.23 3.47
CA THR A 83 -11.12 3.89 4.73
C THR A 83 -9.61 3.99 4.94
N ASN A 84 -8.81 3.14 4.29
CA ASN A 84 -7.35 3.18 4.33
C ASN A 84 -6.77 3.99 3.16
N GLY A 85 -7.11 5.27 3.08
CA GLY A 85 -6.64 6.17 2.03
C GLY A 85 -5.23 6.72 2.31
N MET A 86 -4.44 6.89 1.26
CA MET A 86 -3.13 7.55 1.32
C MET A 86 -2.92 8.41 0.08
N LYS A 87 -2.30 9.57 0.26
CA LYS A 87 -1.90 10.49 -0.81
C LYS A 87 -0.39 10.73 -0.71
N PHE A 88 0.30 10.58 -1.82
CA PHE A 88 1.72 10.86 -1.97
C PHE A 88 1.92 12.08 -2.86
N GLU A 89 2.80 12.97 -2.45
CA GLU A 89 3.19 14.17 -3.18
C GLU A 89 4.73 14.24 -3.24
N ALA A 90 5.28 14.45 -4.44
CA ALA A 90 6.70 14.69 -4.64
C ALA A 90 6.93 16.21 -4.70
N LEU A 91 7.78 16.74 -3.82
CA LEU A 91 8.01 18.17 -3.69
C LEU A 91 9.40 18.57 -4.17
N SER A 92 9.48 19.71 -4.86
CA SER A 92 10.74 20.39 -5.16
C SER A 92 11.28 21.11 -3.91
N ARG A 93 12.48 21.70 -4.02
CA ARG A 93 13.08 22.52 -2.95
C ARG A 93 12.26 23.75 -2.59
N ASP A 94 11.46 24.25 -3.53
CA ASP A 94 10.59 25.41 -3.35
C ASP A 94 9.15 24.98 -3.02
N GLU A 95 8.97 23.77 -2.50
CA GLU A 95 7.69 23.17 -2.12
C GLU A 95 6.67 23.03 -3.27
N THR A 96 7.12 23.13 -4.52
CA THR A 96 6.26 22.90 -5.68
C THR A 96 5.98 21.41 -5.82
N ILE A 97 4.72 21.03 -6.03
CA ILE A 97 4.32 19.65 -6.29
C ILE A 97 4.75 19.26 -7.72
N LEU A 98 5.72 18.35 -7.81
CA LEU A 98 6.20 17.74 -9.05
C LEU A 98 5.28 16.63 -9.56
N GLY A 99 4.53 16.02 -8.64
CA GLY A 99 3.53 15.01 -8.96
C GLY A 99 2.84 14.47 -7.71
N MET A 100 1.68 13.86 -7.91
CA MET A 100 0.88 13.29 -6.83
C MET A 100 0.17 12.00 -7.26
N VAL A 101 -0.07 11.12 -6.28
CA VAL A 101 -0.86 9.90 -6.43
C VAL A 101 -1.71 9.70 -5.19
N GLU A 102 -2.97 9.30 -5.37
CA GLU A 102 -3.84 8.80 -4.30
C GLU A 102 -4.05 7.31 -4.51
N ASP A 103 -3.95 6.55 -3.42
CA ASP A 103 -4.17 5.10 -3.43
C ASP A 103 -4.79 4.63 -2.11
N TYR A 104 -5.19 3.37 -2.07
CA TYR A 104 -5.93 2.78 -0.97
C TYR A 104 -5.41 1.39 -0.65
N SER A 105 -5.26 1.08 0.63
CA SER A 105 -5.04 -0.31 1.06
C SER A 105 -6.35 -1.03 1.31
N THR A 106 -6.70 -1.98 0.44
CA THR A 106 -8.01 -2.69 0.48
C THR A 106 -7.99 -4.00 1.27
N GLY A 107 -6.84 -4.35 1.86
CA GLY A 107 -6.68 -5.55 2.69
C GLY A 107 -5.78 -6.62 2.06
N GLY A 108 -5.20 -7.49 2.90
CA GLY A 108 -4.28 -8.54 2.46
C GLY A 108 -2.95 -8.03 1.87
N GLY A 109 -2.65 -6.74 1.98
CA GLY A 109 -1.46 -6.12 1.37
C GLY A 109 -1.68 -5.52 -0.02
N ALA A 110 -2.89 -5.64 -0.58
CA ALA A 110 -3.19 -5.09 -1.91
C ALA A 110 -3.39 -3.57 -1.89
N LEU A 111 -2.97 -2.94 -2.98
CA LEU A 111 -3.35 -1.57 -3.35
C LEU A 111 -4.55 -1.60 -4.30
N LEU A 112 -5.33 -0.52 -4.31
CA LEU A 112 -6.44 -0.39 -5.26
C LEU A 112 -5.92 -0.17 -6.68
N SER A 113 -4.88 0.66 -6.82
CA SER A 113 -4.27 0.96 -8.13
C SER A 113 -3.60 -0.26 -8.77
N ASP A 114 -3.09 -1.17 -7.93
CA ASP A 114 -2.48 -2.41 -8.37
C ASP A 114 -2.70 -3.51 -7.31
N PRO A 115 -3.71 -4.36 -7.51
CA PRO A 115 -4.02 -5.46 -6.58
C PRO A 115 -2.98 -6.61 -6.64
N SER A 116 -2.00 -6.53 -7.55
CA SER A 116 -0.98 -7.55 -7.80
C SER A 116 0.40 -7.24 -7.18
N VAL A 117 0.62 -6.03 -6.65
CA VAL A 117 1.91 -5.61 -6.05
C VAL A 117 2.20 -6.39 -4.78
N ASP A 118 2.82 -7.55 -4.97
CA ASP A 118 3.65 -8.33 -4.05
C ASP A 118 4.01 -9.72 -4.66
N ASN A 119 3.62 -9.99 -5.91
CA ASN A 119 3.73 -11.33 -6.50
C ASN A 119 5.13 -11.62 -7.08
N VAL A 120 6.13 -11.83 -6.22
CA VAL A 120 7.47 -12.35 -6.62
C VAL A 120 7.40 -13.78 -7.19
N TYR A 121 6.22 -14.42 -7.18
CA TYR A 121 6.03 -15.85 -7.46
C TYR A 121 5.19 -16.17 -8.71
N ASP A 122 4.83 -15.20 -9.54
CA ASP A 122 3.88 -15.41 -10.66
C ASP A 122 4.46 -16.12 -11.90
N GLN A 123 5.65 -16.70 -11.80
CA GLN A 123 6.33 -17.39 -12.92
C GLN A 123 5.83 -18.82 -13.20
N PHE A 124 4.78 -19.28 -12.52
CA PHE A 124 4.31 -20.67 -12.63
C PHE A 124 2.82 -20.71 -12.99
N HIS A 125 2.50 -21.19 -14.20
CA HIS A 125 1.12 -21.44 -14.62
C HIS A 125 0.58 -22.71 -13.97
N TYR A 126 -0.28 -22.55 -12.96
CA TYR A 126 -1.00 -23.65 -12.34
C TYR A 126 -2.41 -23.78 -12.92
N GLN A 127 -2.92 -25.02 -12.96
CA GLN A 127 -4.31 -25.28 -13.30
C GLN A 127 -5.19 -24.93 -12.10
N VAL A 128 -6.06 -23.93 -12.26
CA VAL A 128 -6.95 -23.45 -11.20
C VAL A 128 -8.40 -23.85 -11.55
N PHE A 129 -9.01 -24.69 -10.72
CA PHE A 129 -10.42 -25.06 -10.86
C PHE A 129 -11.32 -23.95 -10.33
N LEU A 130 -12.48 -23.69 -10.94
CA LEU A 130 -13.38 -22.62 -10.51
C LEU A 130 -14.47 -23.15 -9.56
N LEU A 131 -14.19 -23.07 -8.26
CA LEU A 131 -15.08 -23.44 -7.16
C LEU A 131 -15.57 -22.16 -6.46
N HIS A 132 -16.88 -22.00 -6.31
CA HIS A 132 -17.52 -20.83 -5.71
C HIS A 132 -18.27 -21.17 -4.41
N ARG A 133 -18.59 -22.45 -4.20
CA ARG A 133 -19.37 -22.94 -3.05
C ARG A 133 -18.71 -24.18 -2.46
N MET A 134 -18.89 -24.35 -1.15
CA MET A 134 -18.27 -25.43 -0.38
C MET A 134 -18.55 -26.83 -0.95
N TYR A 135 -19.75 -27.08 -1.50
CA TYR A 135 -20.08 -28.40 -2.05
C TYR A 135 -19.28 -28.77 -3.30
N GLN A 136 -18.77 -27.78 -4.05
CA GLN A 136 -17.96 -28.04 -5.25
C GLN A 136 -16.55 -28.53 -4.91
N VAL A 137 -16.12 -28.39 -3.64
CA VAL A 137 -14.83 -28.90 -3.13
C VAL A 137 -14.92 -30.38 -2.75
N MET A 138 -16.14 -30.91 -2.56
CA MET A 138 -16.38 -32.27 -2.08
C MET A 138 -16.55 -33.31 -3.21
N GLU A 139 -16.50 -32.87 -4.48
CA GLU A 139 -16.56 -33.70 -5.69
C GLU A 139 -15.15 -33.89 -6.28
#